data_AF-A0A8D0GGQ9-F1
#
_entry.id   AF-A0A8D0GGQ9-F1
#
_cell.length_a   1.000
_cell.length_b   1.000
_cell.length_c   1.000
_cell.angle_alpha   90.00
_cell.angle_beta   90.00
_cell.angle_gamma   90.00
#
_symmetry.space_group_name_H-M   'P 1'
#
loop_
_entity.id
_entity.type
_entity.pdbx_description
1 polymer ?
#
loop_
_entity_poly.entity_id
_entity_poly.type
_entity_poly.pdbx_seq_one_letter_code
_entity_poly.pdbx_strand_id
1 'polypeptide(L)'
;QAKASPTVYLYPPSSEEIEAKSKATLVCLMSDFYPGSVQVTWKADGSTISRGVETTKPSKHSNKSPPHSSYLSLSASDWKGHDKTYTCQVTHNGKTVEKSVKSSE
;
A
#
# COMPACT_ATOMS: atom_id res chain seq x y z
N GLN A 1 -9.29 25.24 -0.61
CA GLN A 1 -7.95 24.59 -0.67
C GLN A 1 -7.74 24.05 -2.09
N ALA A 2 -6.53 24.18 -2.65
CA ALA A 2 -6.24 23.72 -4.01
C ALA A 2 -6.12 22.18 -4.06
N LYS A 3 -6.39 21.58 -5.23
CA LYS A 3 -6.23 20.13 -5.44
C LYS A 3 -4.74 19.76 -5.35
N ALA A 4 -4.43 18.69 -4.62
CA ALA A 4 -3.06 18.19 -4.45
C ALA A 4 -3.03 16.66 -4.61
N SER A 5 -2.08 16.15 -5.40
CA SER A 5 -1.86 14.72 -5.61
C SER A 5 -1.21 14.08 -4.37
N PRO A 6 -1.47 12.79 -4.08
CA PRO A 6 -0.89 12.12 -2.92
C PRO A 6 0.61 11.89 -3.08
N THR A 7 1.33 12.10 -1.98
CA THR A 7 2.64 11.50 -1.79
C THR A 7 2.43 10.05 -1.36
N VAL A 8 3.13 9.12 -2.00
CA VAL A 8 2.97 7.68 -1.75
C VAL A 8 4.32 7.09 -1.33
N TYR A 9 4.30 6.35 -0.22
CA TYR A 9 5.42 5.57 0.28
C TYR A 9 5.01 4.11 0.35
N LEU A 10 5.89 3.22 -0.09
CA LEU A 10 5.68 1.77 -0.03
C LEU A 10 6.82 1.13 0.74
N TYR A 11 6.48 0.42 1.80
CA TYR A 11 7.42 -0.29 2.66
C TYR A 11 7.29 -1.80 2.45
N PRO A 12 8.41 -2.52 2.26
CA PRO A 12 8.40 -3.99 2.24
C PRO A 12 8.14 -4.55 3.66
N PRO A 13 7.84 -5.84 3.79
CA PRO A 13 7.77 -6.50 5.09
C PRO A 13 9.14 -6.45 5.80
N SER A 14 9.13 -6.47 7.12
CA SER A 14 10.38 -6.54 7.89
C SER A 14 10.92 -7.98 7.94
N SER A 15 12.25 -8.13 8.01
CA SER A 15 12.88 -9.44 8.16
C SER A 15 12.38 -10.19 9.40
N GLU A 16 12.13 -9.47 10.51
CA GLU A 16 11.57 -10.06 11.73
C GLU A 16 10.17 -10.66 11.50
N GLU A 17 9.29 -9.98 10.76
CA GLU A 17 7.96 -10.50 10.45
C GLU A 17 8.05 -11.79 9.61
N ILE A 18 8.95 -11.77 8.62
CA ILE A 18 9.18 -12.87 7.70
C ILE A 18 9.76 -14.08 8.43
N GLU A 19 10.83 -13.90 9.21
CA GLU A 19 11.62 -14.97 9.81
C GLU A 19 10.99 -15.49 11.09
N ALA A 20 10.54 -14.61 11.99
CA ALA A 20 10.03 -15.01 13.30
C ALA A 20 8.53 -15.34 13.27
N LYS A 21 7.76 -14.72 12.37
CA LYS A 21 6.29 -14.87 12.34
C LYS A 21 5.77 -15.61 11.10
N SER A 22 6.63 -15.91 10.13
CA SER A 22 6.27 -16.55 8.86
C SER A 22 5.16 -15.79 8.10
N LYS A 23 5.16 -14.46 8.23
CA LYS A 23 4.19 -13.55 7.61
C LYS A 23 4.90 -12.45 6.85
N ALA A 24 4.20 -11.80 5.94
CA ALA A 24 4.72 -10.67 5.19
C ALA A 24 3.63 -9.62 5.00
N THR A 25 3.83 -8.41 5.51
CA THR A 25 2.90 -7.30 5.32
C THR A 25 3.59 -6.13 4.62
N LEU A 26 3.10 -5.77 3.44
CA LEU A 26 3.48 -4.51 2.79
C LEU A 26 2.62 -3.37 3.30
N VAL A 27 3.21 -2.19 3.44
CA VAL A 27 2.51 -0.97 3.89
C VAL A 27 2.62 0.12 2.83
N CYS A 28 1.47 0.55 2.32
CA CYS A 28 1.35 1.72 1.46
C CYS A 28 0.79 2.89 2.24
N LEU A 29 1.59 3.93 2.45
CA LEU A 29 1.21 5.15 3.15
C LEU A 29 0.95 6.28 2.13
N MET A 30 -0.20 6.94 2.25
CA MET A 30 -0.55 8.10 1.43
C MET A 30 -0.74 9.36 2.28
N SER A 31 -0.09 10.45 1.88
CA SER A 31 -0.16 11.75 2.56
C SER A 31 -0.33 12.93 1.59
N ASP A 32 -0.62 14.11 2.15
CA ASP A 32 -0.54 15.41 1.46
C ASP A 32 -1.47 15.61 0.25
N PHE A 33 -2.60 14.90 0.21
CA PHE A 33 -3.59 15.04 -0.88
C PHE A 33 -4.87 15.77 -0.45
N TYR A 34 -5.49 16.44 -1.42
CA TYR A 34 -6.78 17.11 -1.24
C TYR A 34 -7.59 17.13 -2.54
N PRO A 35 -8.91 16.86 -2.52
CA PRO A 35 -9.73 16.41 -1.38
C PRO A 35 -9.38 14.98 -0.92
N GLY A 36 -9.79 14.61 0.29
CA GLY A 36 -9.33 13.42 1.03
C GLY A 36 -9.85 12.05 0.57
N SER A 37 -10.19 11.86 -0.72
CA SER A 37 -10.63 10.55 -1.24
C SER A 37 -9.65 10.00 -2.27
N VAL A 38 -9.17 8.78 -2.05
CA VAL A 38 -8.27 8.04 -2.94
C VAL A 38 -8.78 6.62 -3.15
N GLN A 39 -8.43 6.02 -4.28
CA GLN A 39 -8.62 4.59 -4.54
C GLN A 39 -7.25 3.92 -4.54
N VAL A 40 -7.11 2.80 -3.83
CA VAL A 40 -5.87 2.04 -3.77
C VAL A 40 -6.07 0.71 -4.48
N THR A 41 -5.13 0.35 -5.34
CA THR A 41 -5.08 -0.93 -6.05
C THR A 41 -3.71 -1.55 -5.83
N TRP A 42 -3.68 -2.80 -5.37
CA TRP A 42 -2.46 -3.57 -5.26
C TRP A 42 -2.26 -4.41 -6.51
N LYS A 43 -1.00 -4.54 -6.94
CA LYS A 43 -0.62 -5.44 -8.04
C LYS A 43 0.57 -6.31 -7.64
N ALA A 44 0.59 -7.54 -8.14
CA ALA A 44 1.78 -8.40 -8.19
C ALA A 44 2.11 -8.64 -9.67
N ASP A 45 3.32 -8.27 -10.09
CA ASP A 45 3.79 -8.34 -11.49
C ASP A 45 2.80 -7.73 -12.49
N GLY A 46 2.23 -6.58 -12.12
CA GLY A 46 1.24 -5.85 -12.93
C GLY A 46 -0.19 -6.39 -12.84
N SER A 47 -0.41 -7.59 -12.28
CA SER A 47 -1.74 -8.18 -12.11
C SER A 47 -2.39 -7.72 -10.80
N THR A 48 -3.63 -7.24 -10.86
CA THR A 48 -4.36 -6.78 -9.68
C THR A 48 -4.60 -7.89 -8.67
N ILE A 49 -4.37 -7.58 -7.39
CA ILE A 49 -4.64 -8.46 -6.25
C ILE A 49 -5.50 -7.74 -5.21
N SER A 50 -6.43 -8.48 -4.62
CA SER A 50 -7.35 -7.96 -3.59
C SER A 50 -7.38 -8.81 -2.32
N ARG A 51 -6.88 -10.05 -2.38
CA ARG A 51 -6.79 -10.93 -1.21
C ARG A 51 -5.74 -10.37 -0.24
N GLY A 52 -6.09 -10.29 1.04
CA GLY A 52 -5.20 -9.78 2.08
C GLY A 52 -5.04 -8.25 2.09
N VAL A 53 -5.82 -7.53 1.26
CA VAL A 53 -5.79 -6.07 1.22
C VAL A 53 -6.70 -5.48 2.27
N GLU A 54 -6.15 -4.62 3.13
CA GLU A 54 -6.91 -3.81 4.09
C GLU A 54 -6.56 -2.33 3.90
N THR A 55 -7.57 -1.48 3.75
CA THR A 55 -7.36 -0.03 3.57
C THR A 55 -8.09 0.74 4.65
N THR A 56 -7.40 1.65 5.34
CA THR A 56 -7.98 2.48 6.39
C THR A 56 -9.14 3.30 5.83
N LYS A 57 -10.28 3.27 6.52
CA LYS A 57 -11.42 4.11 6.16
C LYS A 57 -11.16 5.54 6.64
N PRO A 58 -11.53 6.58 5.86
CA PRO A 58 -11.51 7.95 6.35
C PRO A 58 -12.44 8.05 7.58
N SER A 59 -11.90 8.39 8.74
CA SER A 59 -12.72 8.65 9.94
C SER A 59 -13.25 10.09 9.89
N LYS A 60 -14.52 10.27 10.26
CA LYS A 60 -15.19 11.59 10.26
C LYS A 60 -14.88 12.45 11.49
N HIS A 61 -14.03 11.98 12.42
CA HIS A 61 -14.08 12.44 13.82
C HIS A 61 -12.81 13.10 14.37
N SER A 62 -11.82 13.46 13.56
CA SER A 62 -10.66 14.20 14.03
C SER A 62 -10.35 15.40 13.14
N ASN A 63 -10.12 16.56 13.76
CA ASN A 63 -9.62 17.80 13.14
C ASN A 63 -8.20 17.67 12.53
N LYS A 64 -7.68 16.44 12.47
CA LYS A 64 -6.51 16.01 11.72
C LYS A 64 -6.97 14.89 10.81
N SER A 65 -6.81 15.05 9.49
CA SER A 65 -7.10 13.99 8.53
C SER A 65 -6.34 12.73 8.94
N PRO A 66 -7.00 11.59 9.18
CA PRO A 66 -6.30 10.37 9.53
C PRO A 66 -5.32 10.00 8.42
N PRO A 67 -4.14 9.43 8.75
CA PRO A 67 -3.25 8.87 7.75
C PRO A 67 -4.03 7.84 6.94
N HIS A 68 -4.02 7.98 5.60
CA HIS A 68 -4.58 6.95 4.75
C HIS A 68 -3.48 5.93 4.49
N SER A 69 -3.73 4.70 4.91
CA SER A 69 -2.82 3.57 4.73
C SER A 69 -3.56 2.40 4.10
N SER A 70 -2.85 1.64 3.29
CA SER A 70 -3.30 0.35 2.77
C SER A 70 -2.23 -0.69 3.09
N TYR A 71 -2.68 -1.89 3.43
CA TYR A 71 -1.87 -3.01 3.83
C TYR A 71 -2.13 -4.17 2.88
N LEU A 72 -1.09 -4.91 2.52
CA LEU A 72 -1.19 -6.15 1.78
C LEU A 72 -0.51 -7.26 2.59
N SER A 73 -1.33 -8.17 3.11
CA SER A 73 -0.90 -9.33 3.88
C SER A 73 -0.69 -10.55 2.98
N LEU A 74 0.49 -11.15 3.06
CA LEU A 74 0.94 -12.32 2.30
C LEU A 74 1.52 -13.38 3.26
N SER A 75 1.71 -14.59 2.76
CA SER A 75 2.59 -15.56 3.44
C SER A 75 4.06 -15.18 3.21
N ALA A 76 4.95 -15.55 4.15
CA ALA A 76 6.38 -15.35 3.95
C ALA A 76 6.92 -16.07 2.69
N SER A 77 6.34 -17.22 2.33
CA SER A 77 6.68 -17.95 1.11
C SER A 77 6.24 -17.24 -0.16
N ASP A 78 5.06 -16.62 -0.18
CA ASP A 78 4.59 -15.85 -1.36
C ASP A 78 5.43 -14.59 -1.59
N TRP A 79 5.95 -14.01 -0.51
CA TRP A 79 6.92 -12.91 -0.57
C TRP A 79 8.26 -13.41 -1.11
N LYS A 80 8.91 -14.41 -0.49
CA LYS A 80 10.25 -14.87 -0.89
C LYS A 80 10.33 -15.57 -2.23
N GLY A 81 9.28 -16.27 -2.66
CA GLY A 81 9.43 -17.38 -3.59
C GLY A 81 9.63 -17.06 -5.08
N HIS A 82 9.59 -15.80 -5.51
CA HIS A 82 9.27 -15.53 -6.92
C HIS A 82 9.80 -14.22 -7.55
N ASP A 83 10.72 -13.47 -6.92
CA ASP A 83 11.23 -12.18 -7.45
C ASP A 83 10.12 -11.22 -7.94
N LYS A 84 8.97 -11.27 -7.28
CA LYS A 84 7.77 -10.53 -7.67
C LYS A 84 7.95 -9.05 -7.39
N THR A 85 7.43 -8.24 -8.30
CA THR A 85 7.27 -6.80 -8.08
C THR A 85 5.88 -6.53 -7.54
N TYR A 86 5.82 -6.04 -6.30
CA TYR A 86 4.57 -5.61 -5.68
C TYR A 86 4.42 -4.09 -5.82
N THR A 87 3.25 -3.66 -6.30
CA THR A 87 2.96 -2.26 -6.56
C THR A 87 1.75 -1.80 -5.77
N CYS A 88 1.88 -0.65 -5.09
CA CYS A 88 0.74 0.12 -4.61
C CYS A 88 0.43 1.22 -5.63
N GLN A 89 -0.74 1.13 -6.26
CA GLN A 89 -1.27 2.13 -7.17
C GLN A 89 -2.33 2.97 -6.45
N VAL A 90 -2.11 4.27 -6.36
CA VAL A 90 -3.03 5.22 -5.73
C VAL A 90 -3.62 6.13 -6.79
N THR A 91 -4.94 6.13 -6.90
CA THR A 91 -5.68 6.98 -7.84
C THR A 91 -6.42 8.08 -7.08
N HIS A 92 -6.13 9.33 -7.45
CA HIS A 92 -6.69 10.54 -6.86
C HIS A 92 -7.18 11.47 -7.97
N ASN A 93 -8.48 11.78 -8.00
CA ASN A 93 -9.09 12.62 -9.05
C ASN A 93 -8.72 12.22 -10.48
N GLY A 94 -8.69 10.91 -10.77
CA GLY A 94 -8.36 10.37 -12.10
C GLY A 94 -6.86 10.38 -12.43
N LYS A 95 -5.99 10.84 -11.53
CA LYS A 95 -4.53 10.75 -11.68
C LYS A 95 -3.99 9.62 -10.82
N THR A 96 -2.95 8.96 -11.30
CA THR A 96 -2.37 7.79 -10.65
C THR A 96 -0.93 8.02 -10.24
N VAL A 97 -0.59 7.58 -9.03
CA VAL A 97 0.79 7.51 -8.51
C VAL A 97 1.05 6.06 -8.10
N GLU A 98 2.18 5.50 -8.54
CA GLU A 98 2.58 4.14 -8.22
C GLU A 98 3.91 4.12 -7.47
N LYS A 99 4.02 3.19 -6.53
CA LYS A 99 5.28 2.78 -5.91
C LYS A 99 5.39 1.28 -5.94
N SER A 100 6.60 0.79 -6.16
CA SER A 100 6.88 -0.65 -6.28
C SER A 100 8.05 -1.04 -5.40
N VAL A 101 7.98 -2.25 -4.84
CA VAL A 101 9.10 -2.93 -4.20
C VAL A 101 9.22 -4.32 -4.83
N LYS A 102 10.45 -4.80 -4.96
CA LYS A 102 10.69 -6.19 -5.34
C LYS A 102 10.80 -7.02 -4.09
N SER A 103 10.21 -8.21 -4.10
CA SER A 103 10.58 -9.22 -3.13
C SER A 103 12.06 -9.57 -3.31
N SER A 104 12.82 -9.55 -2.23
CA SER A 104 14.15 -10.13 -2.20
C SER A 104 14.07 -11.60 -1.81
N GLU A 105 15.00 -12.40 -2.32
CA GLU A 105 15.33 -13.73 -1.79
C GLU A 105 15.69 -13.66 -0.30
#